data_AF-A0A1I8B6N0-F1
#
_entry.id   AF-A0A1I8B6N0-F1
#
_cell.length_a   1.000
_cell.length_b   1.000
_cell.length_c   1.000
_cell.angle_alpha   90.00
_cell.angle_beta   90.00
_cell.angle_gamma   90.00
#
_symmetry.space_group_name_H-M   'P 1'
#
loop_
_entity.id
_entity.type
_entity.pdbx_description
1 polymer ?
#
loop_
_entity_poly.entity_id
_entity_poly.type
_entity_poly.pdbx_seq_one_letter_code
_entity_poly.pdbx_strand_id
1 'polypeptide(L)'
;MGTPLVRPNPVFNPKQVYDLLCKTNRSDKNKVFPIILKYSVQQRLEVLSAYRLKYGNNLLEQLLLKLAKYPKELIKALMTQPAVYDVLELRQAMGVN
;
A
#
# COMPACT_ATOMS: atom_id res chain seq x y z
N MET A 1 7.28 -23.22 -7.50
CA MET A 1 7.28 -21.74 -7.41
C MET A 1 6.27 -21.21 -8.42
N GLY A 2 5.19 -20.57 -7.97
CA GLY A 2 4.14 -20.06 -8.88
C GLY A 2 4.59 -18.82 -9.65
N THR A 3 3.94 -18.53 -10.78
CA THR A 3 4.16 -17.29 -11.54
C THR A 3 3.38 -16.14 -10.89
N PRO A 4 4.04 -15.10 -10.35
CA PRO A 4 3.32 -13.99 -9.73
C PRO A 4 2.59 -13.14 -10.79
N LEU A 5 1.34 -12.78 -10.49
CA LEU A 5 0.53 -11.88 -11.32
C LEU A 5 1.02 -10.43 -11.26
N VAL A 6 1.46 -9.98 -10.08
CA VAL A 6 2.03 -8.65 -9.90
C VAL A 6 3.56 -8.75 -9.97
N ARG A 7 4.17 -8.06 -10.92
CA ARG A 7 5.62 -8.07 -11.16
C ARG A 7 6.22 -6.69 -10.88
N PRO A 8 7.52 -6.59 -10.57
CA PRO A 8 8.20 -5.30 -10.47
C PRO A 8 8.04 -4.51 -11.76
N ASN A 9 7.67 -3.24 -11.63
CA ASN A 9 7.57 -2.33 -12.77
C ASN A 9 8.97 -1.75 -13.08
N PRO A 10 9.50 -1.88 -14.31
CA PRO A 10 10.83 -1.37 -14.64
C PRO A 10 10.93 0.16 -14.68
N VAL A 11 9.81 0.88 -14.87
CA VAL A 11 9.76 2.36 -14.93
C VAL A 11 9.41 2.93 -13.55
N PHE A 12 9.86 2.28 -12.48
CA PHE A 12 9.47 2.64 -11.11
C PHE A 12 10.27 3.84 -10.59
N ASN A 13 9.53 4.84 -10.09
CA ASN A 13 10.09 5.94 -9.32
C ASN A 13 9.23 6.19 -8.07
N PRO A 14 9.73 5.93 -6.85
CA PRO A 14 8.93 6.01 -5.64
C PRO A 14 8.37 7.42 -5.41
N LYS A 15 9.11 8.45 -5.85
CA LYS A 15 8.71 9.86 -5.76
C LYS A 15 7.44 10.15 -6.53
N GLN A 16 7.45 9.75 -7.80
CA GLN A 16 6.32 9.95 -8.71
C GLN A 16 5.08 9.19 -8.23
N VAL A 17 5.27 7.98 -7.69
CA VAL A 17 4.16 7.15 -7.21
C VAL A 17 3.51 7.75 -5.97
N TYR A 18 4.29 8.16 -4.95
CA TYR A 18 3.66 8.78 -3.77
C TYR A 18 3.04 10.13 -4.15
N ASP A 19 3.65 10.93 -5.05
CA ASP A 19 3.08 12.21 -5.49
C ASP A 19 1.72 11.98 -6.20
N LEU A 20 1.62 10.92 -7.02
CA LEU A 20 0.38 10.53 -7.67
C LEU A 20 -0.69 10.08 -6.66
N LEU A 21 -0.31 9.28 -5.67
CA LEU A 21 -1.20 8.86 -4.58
C LEU A 21 -1.69 10.05 -3.75
N CYS A 22 -0.84 11.02 -3.45
CA CYS A 22 -1.21 12.22 -2.72
C CYS A 22 -2.22 13.09 -3.47
N LYS A 23 -2.09 13.17 -4.81
CA LYS A 23 -3.02 13.88 -5.69
C LYS A 23 -4.38 13.21 -5.84
N THR A 24 -4.54 11.94 -5.44
CA THR A 24 -5.84 11.28 -5.47
C THR A 24 -6.79 11.89 -4.43
N ASN A 25 -8.03 12.16 -4.87
CA ASN A 25 -9.10 12.67 -4.01
C ASN A 25 -9.79 11.52 -3.27
N ARG A 26 -10.48 11.84 -2.16
CA ARG A 26 -11.19 10.87 -1.31
C ARG A 26 -12.22 9.98 -2.07
N SER A 27 -12.74 10.46 -3.18
CA SER A 27 -13.75 9.75 -4.01
C SER A 27 -13.15 8.92 -5.15
N ASP A 28 -11.85 9.04 -5.44
CA ASP A 28 -11.21 8.45 -6.61
C ASP A 28 -10.71 7.01 -6.35
N LYS A 29 -11.60 6.14 -5.84
CA LYS A 29 -11.33 4.72 -5.56
C LYS A 29 -10.72 3.98 -6.76
N ASN A 30 -11.21 4.33 -7.96
CA ASN A 30 -10.81 3.73 -9.23
C ASN A 30 -9.41 4.18 -9.65
N LYS A 31 -8.78 5.12 -8.94
CA LYS A 31 -7.41 5.56 -9.22
C LYS A 31 -6.41 4.95 -8.23
N VAL A 32 -6.75 4.86 -6.94
CA VAL A 32 -5.80 4.37 -5.91
C VAL A 32 -5.40 2.90 -6.15
N PHE A 33 -6.37 2.00 -6.31
CA PHE A 33 -6.07 0.57 -6.50
C PHE A 33 -5.26 0.29 -7.76
N PRO A 34 -5.61 0.83 -8.94
CA PRO A 34 -4.80 0.63 -10.14
C PRO A 34 -3.39 1.22 -10.04
N ILE A 35 -3.17 2.23 -9.20
CA ILE A 35 -1.80 2.72 -8.93
C ILE A 35 -1.05 1.67 -8.09
N ILE A 36 -1.62 1.23 -6.96
CA ILE A 36 -0.96 0.28 -6.05
C ILE A 36 -0.68 -1.07 -6.73
N LEU A 37 -1.64 -1.60 -7.51
CA LEU A 37 -1.54 -2.92 -8.15
C LEU A 37 -0.56 -2.96 -9.33
N LYS A 38 -0.11 -1.81 -9.84
CA LYS A 38 0.94 -1.73 -10.87
C LYS A 38 2.34 -2.05 -10.33
N TYR A 39 2.51 -2.09 -9.01
CA TYR A 39 3.81 -2.20 -8.38
C TYR A 39 3.90 -3.43 -7.47
N SER A 40 5.08 -4.05 -7.43
CA SER A 40 5.36 -5.16 -6.52
C SER A 40 5.28 -4.70 -5.06
N VAL A 41 5.16 -5.63 -4.12
CA VAL A 41 5.15 -5.28 -2.69
C VAL A 41 6.43 -4.56 -2.30
N GLN A 42 7.60 -5.01 -2.79
CA GLN A 42 8.87 -4.33 -2.55
C GLN A 42 8.82 -2.86 -2.99
N GLN A 43 8.33 -2.59 -4.21
CA GLN A 43 8.18 -1.23 -4.72
C GLN A 43 7.19 -0.40 -3.89
N ARG A 44 6.08 -0.98 -3.42
CA ARG A 44 5.15 -0.29 -2.52
C ARG A 44 5.83 0.11 -1.19
N LEU A 45 6.66 -0.76 -0.62
CA LEU A 45 7.41 -0.45 0.59
C LEU A 45 8.44 0.66 0.34
N GLU A 46 9.09 0.67 -0.82
CA GLU A 46 9.98 1.77 -1.23
C GLU A 46 9.23 3.11 -1.37
N VAL A 47 7.98 3.10 -1.86
CA VAL A 47 7.11 4.29 -1.89
C VAL A 47 6.80 4.78 -0.47
N LEU A 48 6.44 3.88 0.45
CA LEU A 48 6.18 4.24 1.86
C LEU A 48 7.42 4.86 2.52
N SER A 49 8.59 4.24 2.30
CA SER A 49 9.89 4.72 2.75
C SER A 49 10.20 6.12 2.22
N ALA A 50 10.13 6.31 0.90
CA ALA A 50 10.43 7.58 0.26
C ALA A 50 9.48 8.71 0.73
N TYR A 51 8.20 8.39 0.90
CA TYR A 51 7.23 9.32 1.45
C TYR A 51 7.58 9.72 2.89
N ARG A 52 7.87 8.74 3.74
CA ARG A 52 8.24 8.97 5.14
C ARG A 52 9.51 9.81 5.26
N LEU A 53 10.52 9.53 4.44
CA LEU A 53 11.77 10.30 4.41
C LEU A 53 11.54 11.76 4.02
N LYS A 54 10.60 12.03 3.11
CA LYS A 54 10.31 13.39 2.64
C LYS A 54 9.42 14.21 3.60
N TYR A 55 8.39 13.58 4.19
CA TYR A 55 7.35 14.30 4.92
C TYR A 55 7.29 13.99 6.42
N GLY A 56 8.07 13.01 6.91
CA GLY A 56 8.03 12.55 8.30
C GLY A 56 6.77 11.76 8.69
N ASN A 57 5.82 11.59 7.76
CA ASN A 57 4.50 11.01 8.02
C ASN A 57 4.31 9.63 7.37
N ASN A 58 3.30 8.88 7.82
CA ASN A 58 2.96 7.58 7.28
C ASN A 58 1.94 7.70 6.13
N LEU A 59 2.37 7.36 4.89
CA LEU A 59 1.50 7.40 3.72
C LEU A 59 0.31 6.44 3.84
N LEU A 60 0.52 5.25 4.44
CA LEU A 60 -0.54 4.27 4.59
C LEU A 60 -1.67 4.82 5.46
N GLU A 61 -1.35 5.40 6.61
CA GLU A 61 -2.34 6.03 7.50
C GLU A 61 -3.13 7.12 6.78
N GLN A 62 -2.46 7.98 6.01
CA GLN A 62 -3.14 9.01 5.22
C GLN A 62 -4.10 8.42 4.18
N LEU A 63 -3.72 7.35 3.50
CA LEU A 63 -4.59 6.66 2.56
C LEU A 63 -5.80 6.04 3.27
N LEU A 64 -5.60 5.42 4.44
CA LEU A 64 -6.68 4.82 5.23
C LEU A 64 -7.67 5.86 5.77
N LEU A 65 -7.18 7.05 6.16
CA LEU A 65 -8.05 8.17 6.56
C LEU A 65 -8.85 8.73 5.37
N LYS A 66 -8.23 8.81 4.18
CA LYS A 66 -8.90 9.28 2.95
C LYS A 66 -10.00 8.32 2.48
N LEU A 67 -9.87 7.02 2.75
CA LEU A 67 -10.70 5.96 2.18
C LEU A 67 -11.69 5.36 3.21
N ALA A 68 -12.35 6.23 3.98
CA ALA A 68 -13.21 5.84 5.11
C ALA A 68 -14.33 4.84 4.78
N LYS A 69 -14.86 4.83 3.54
CA LYS A 69 -15.98 3.98 3.09
C LYS A 69 -15.55 2.67 2.38
N TYR A 70 -14.26 2.31 2.39
CA TYR A 70 -13.71 1.20 1.60
C TYR A 70 -13.04 0.15 2.49
N PRO A 71 -12.81 -1.09 2.00
CA PRO A 71 -12.10 -2.12 2.75
C PRO A 71 -10.65 -1.69 2.98
N LYS A 72 -10.43 -1.04 4.13
CA LYS A 72 -9.14 -0.55 4.61
C LYS A 72 -8.17 -1.71 4.81
N GLU A 73 -8.72 -2.88 5.12
CA GLU A 73 -8.05 -4.15 5.29
C GLU A 73 -7.30 -4.53 4.02
N LEU A 74 -7.92 -4.36 2.84
CA LEU A 74 -7.27 -4.70 1.56
C LEU A 74 -6.07 -3.79 1.25
N ILE A 75 -6.21 -2.48 1.49
CA ILE A 75 -5.11 -1.53 1.25
C ILE A 75 -3.99 -1.77 2.24
N LYS A 76 -4.33 -2.02 3.51
CA LYS A 76 -3.37 -2.40 4.54
C LYS A 76 -2.62 -3.67 4.13
N ALA A 77 -3.32 -4.72 3.71
CA ALA A 77 -2.73 -5.98 3.23
C ALA A 77 -1.76 -5.74 2.07
N LEU A 78 -2.18 -4.98 1.05
CA LEU A 78 -1.36 -4.70 -0.12
C LEU A 78 -0.13 -3.83 0.19
N MET A 79 -0.17 -3.01 1.25
CA MET A 79 0.92 -2.09 1.60
C MET A 79 1.79 -2.57 2.76
N THR A 80 1.52 -3.77 3.29
CA THR A 80 2.27 -4.37 4.40
C THR A 80 3.25 -5.41 3.87
N GLN A 81 4.42 -5.53 4.52
CA GLN A 81 5.37 -6.60 4.22
C GLN A 81 4.70 -7.97 4.46
N PRO A 82 4.85 -8.97 3.56
CA PRO A 82 4.08 -10.21 3.63
C PRO A 82 4.21 -10.93 4.97
N ALA A 83 5.44 -11.08 5.49
CA ALA A 83 5.67 -11.70 6.79
C ALA A 83 4.98 -10.95 7.96
N VAL A 84 4.91 -9.62 7.89
CA VAL A 84 4.20 -8.82 8.90
C VAL A 84 2.69 -9.02 8.76
N TYR A 85 2.20 -9.07 7.51
CA TYR A 85 0.79 -9.33 7.25
C TYR A 85 0.36 -10.71 7.74
N ASP A 86 1.16 -11.75 7.47
CA ASP A 86 0.93 -13.11 7.96
C ASP A 86 0.83 -13.14 9.49
N VAL A 87 1.75 -12.48 10.19
CA VAL A 87 1.72 -12.37 11.67
C VAL A 87 0.44 -11.67 12.17
N LEU A 88 0.02 -10.59 11.49
CA LEU A 88 -1.20 -9.88 11.87
C LEU A 88 -2.45 -10.74 11.69
N GLU A 89 -2.56 -11.44 10.57
CA GLU A 89 -3.70 -12.32 10.27
C GLU A 89 -3.72 -13.55 11.19
N LEU A 90 -2.56 -14.15 11.48
CA LEU A 90 -2.47 -15.25 12.44
C LEU A 90 -2.87 -14.81 13.85
N ARG A 91 -2.38 -13.65 14.32
CA ARG A 91 -2.76 -13.10 15.62
C ARG A 91 -4.27 -12.84 15.70
N GLN A 92 -4.83 -12.26 14.64
CA GLN A 92 -6.27 -12.00 14.56
C GLN A 92 -7.08 -13.30 14.56
N ALA A 93 -6.65 -14.32 13.81
CA ALA A 93 -7.32 -15.62 13.75
C ALA A 93 -7.31 -16.35 15.11
N MET A 94 -6.29 -16.15 15.93
CA MET A 94 -6.21 -16.69 17.29
C MET A 94 -7.07 -15.91 18.31
N GLY A 95 -7.69 -14.79 17.92
CA GLY A 95 -8.51 -13.97 18.82
C GLY A 95 -7.73 -13.16 19.85
N VAL A 96 -6.41 -13.02 19.69
CA VAL A 96 -5.55 -12.24 20.59
C VAL A 96 -5.50 -10.79 20.09
N ASN A 97 -6.48 -9.99 20.51
CA ASN A 97 -6.54 -8.55 20.21
C ASN A 97 -5.53 -7.76 21.03
#